data_AF-A0A150SRC0-F1
#
_entry.id   AF-A0A150SRC0-F1
#
_cell.length_a   1.000
_cell.length_b   1.000
_cell.length_c   1.000
_cell.angle_alpha   90.00
_cell.angle_beta   90.00
_cell.angle_gamma   90.00
#
_symmetry.space_group_name_H-M   'P 1'
#
loop_
_entity.id
_entity.type
_entity.pdbx_description
1 polymer ?
#
loop_
_entity_poly.entity_id
_entity_poly.type
_entity_poly.pdbx_seq_one_letter_code
_entity_poly.pdbx_strand_id
1 'polypeptide(L)'
;MSGNATIEIFFAAFIHKKLLAASDGWSYEPGMSKGGLVEFMFKGDERGFGQHSDAQYNSRLWSRVTVQADKIGSLPQPVQGSRSMLRSYKDRSGASLVDLAAGLVSEQPGCKIETWVGPSYRRTRSAKSVVGVPVGPPAAAVTLEWNPWVVESKTASNKSKPPVVKNVDSVTSTIDVECAAAYPFVELAPNIDFDYKLTLSRRGPSRVHVSVDGSHNRFPFYELLICRTPFLQYEPSSSGPSLVNLGVMWKDFVVEAVIRTEKGAASASDARAAR
;
A
#
# COMPACT_ATOMS: atom_id res chain seq x y z
N MET A 1 -1.73 10.54 -36.39
CA MET A 1 -2.43 9.63 -35.46
C MET A 1 -2.08 10.07 -34.05
N SER A 2 -3.04 10.61 -33.29
CA SER A 2 -2.83 10.93 -31.88
C SER A 2 -2.64 9.62 -31.11
N GLY A 3 -1.49 9.43 -30.45
CA GLY A 3 -1.30 8.28 -29.58
C GLY A 3 -2.39 8.25 -28.50
N ASN A 4 -2.95 7.07 -28.24
CA ASN A 4 -3.97 6.89 -27.20
C ASN A 4 -3.36 7.21 -25.83
N ALA A 5 -3.64 8.42 -25.34
CA ALA A 5 -3.16 8.85 -24.03
C ALA A 5 -3.68 7.88 -22.96
N THR A 6 -2.80 7.50 -22.06
CA THR A 6 -3.10 6.59 -20.96
C THR A 6 -3.14 7.36 -19.65
N ILE A 7 -4.21 7.18 -18.90
CA ILE A 7 -4.42 7.79 -17.58
C ILE A 7 -4.15 6.72 -16.54
N GLU A 8 -3.28 7.03 -15.59
CA GLU A 8 -2.91 6.13 -14.49
C GLU A 8 -3.39 6.72 -13.17
N ILE A 9 -4.06 5.90 -12.35
CA ILE A 9 -4.45 6.22 -10.98
C ILE A 9 -3.80 5.15 -10.11
N PHE A 10 -3.03 5.57 -9.12
CA PHE A 10 -2.33 4.68 -8.21
C PHE A 10 -2.65 5.08 -6.77
N PHE A 11 -3.14 4.13 -5.97
CA PHE A 11 -3.40 4.35 -4.54
C PHE A 11 -2.67 3.29 -3.73
N ALA A 12 -1.89 3.70 -2.74
CA ALA A 12 -1.10 2.77 -1.93
C ALA A 12 -1.16 3.08 -0.44
N ALA A 13 -1.17 2.00 0.34
CA ALA A 13 -0.91 1.99 1.78
C ALA A 13 0.49 1.43 2.06
N PHE A 14 1.26 2.10 2.91
CA PHE A 14 2.64 1.71 3.22
C PHE A 14 3.09 2.17 4.61
N ILE A 15 4.08 1.49 5.17
CA ILE A 15 4.79 1.85 6.40
C ILE A 15 5.96 2.75 6.03
N HIS A 16 5.75 4.05 6.20
CA HIS A 16 6.77 5.06 5.92
C HIS A 16 8.01 4.85 6.81
N LYS A 17 9.19 5.14 6.26
CA LYS A 17 10.48 5.11 7.00
C LYS A 17 10.55 5.97 8.28
N LYS A 18 9.58 6.86 8.48
CA LYS A 18 9.48 7.74 9.67
C LYS A 18 8.97 6.98 10.90
N LEU A 19 8.22 5.89 10.70
CA LEU A 19 7.66 5.07 11.79
C LEU A 19 8.65 4.03 12.34
N LEU A 20 9.86 3.97 11.76
CA LEU A 20 10.81 2.91 12.05
C LEU A 20 11.75 3.39 13.14
N ALA A 21 11.71 2.69 14.28
CA ALA A 21 12.52 3.03 15.44
C ALA A 21 14.03 2.80 15.19
N ALA A 22 14.37 1.84 14.33
CA ALA A 22 15.74 1.52 14.00
C ALA A 22 16.09 2.01 12.59
N SER A 23 17.32 2.52 12.45
CA SER A 23 17.88 3.02 11.18
C SER A 23 18.01 1.93 10.10
N ASP A 24 17.89 0.67 10.48
CA ASP A 24 17.91 -0.51 9.61
C ASP A 24 16.53 -0.85 9.00
N GLY A 25 15.50 -0.03 9.26
CA GLY A 25 14.17 -0.19 8.68
C GLY A 25 13.24 -1.12 9.46
N TRP A 26 13.57 -1.44 10.71
CA TRP A 26 12.74 -2.28 11.57
C TRP A 26 12.11 -1.50 12.72
N SER A 27 10.93 -1.94 13.15
CA SER A 27 10.23 -1.40 14.33
C SER A 27 9.65 -2.53 15.17
N TYR A 28 9.49 -2.32 16.48
CA TYR A 28 8.87 -3.32 17.34
C TYR A 28 7.41 -3.51 16.97
N GLU A 29 6.94 -4.75 17.05
CA GLU A 29 5.52 -5.00 16.84
C GLU A 29 4.68 -4.26 17.90
N PRO A 30 3.55 -3.67 17.49
CA PRO A 30 2.64 -2.98 18.41
C PRO A 30 2.21 -3.89 19.55
N GLY A 31 2.26 -3.38 20.78
CA GLY A 31 1.94 -4.14 21.99
C GLY A 31 3.10 -4.97 22.54
N MET A 32 4.24 -5.05 21.85
CA MET A 32 5.44 -5.71 22.36
C MET A 32 6.39 -4.71 23.00
N SER A 33 6.78 -4.96 24.25
CA SER A 33 7.78 -4.15 24.95
C SER A 33 9.20 -4.60 24.61
N LYS A 34 10.09 -3.63 24.37
CA LYS A 34 11.54 -3.87 24.33
C LYS A 34 12.01 -4.44 25.68
N GLY A 35 12.87 -5.45 25.65
CA GLY A 35 13.44 -6.05 26.87
C GLY A 35 12.66 -7.22 27.49
N GLY A 36 11.67 -7.78 26.80
CA GLY A 36 11.10 -9.09 27.15
C GLY A 36 12.12 -10.23 26.97
N LEU A 37 11.76 -11.49 27.25
CA LEU A 37 12.62 -12.64 26.92
C LEU A 37 12.60 -12.98 25.42
N VAL A 38 11.64 -12.44 24.68
CA VAL A 38 11.50 -12.56 23.23
C VAL A 38 11.11 -11.21 22.67
N GLU A 39 11.75 -10.82 21.57
CA GLU A 39 11.44 -9.60 20.84
C GLU A 39 11.00 -9.92 19.42
N PHE A 40 9.98 -9.19 18.96
CA PHE A 40 9.44 -9.25 17.60
C PHE A 40 9.50 -7.86 16.99
N MET A 41 9.98 -7.79 15.76
CA MET A 41 10.01 -6.56 14.98
C MET A 41 9.47 -6.82 13.58
N PHE A 42 8.75 -5.85 13.05
CA PHE A 42 8.32 -5.85 11.66
C PHE A 42 9.18 -4.88 10.85
N LYS A 43 9.37 -5.20 9.57
CA LYS A 43 10.10 -4.32 8.65
C LYS A 43 9.16 -3.31 8.03
N GLY A 44 9.56 -2.04 7.93
CA GLY A 44 8.86 -1.02 7.15
C GLY A 44 9.03 -1.17 5.65
N ASP A 45 8.47 -0.24 4.88
CA ASP A 45 8.60 -0.22 3.41
C ASP A 45 9.81 0.60 2.93
N GLU A 46 10.63 1.11 3.86
CA GLU A 46 11.87 1.86 3.61
C GLU A 46 11.73 3.06 2.65
N ARG A 47 10.52 3.59 2.48
CA ARG A 47 10.23 4.67 1.52
C ARG A 47 9.50 5.86 2.15
N GLY A 48 9.53 6.97 1.44
CA GLY A 48 8.61 8.10 1.62
C GLY A 48 7.54 8.17 0.53
N PHE A 49 6.78 9.26 0.53
CA PHE A 49 5.80 9.55 -0.53
C PHE A 49 6.47 9.69 -1.91
N GLY A 50 5.76 9.25 -2.97
CA GLY A 50 6.22 9.30 -4.36
C GLY A 50 7.36 8.33 -4.69
N GLN A 51 7.77 7.48 -3.75
CA GLN A 51 8.90 6.55 -3.91
C GLN A 51 8.46 5.09 -4.12
N HIS A 52 7.21 4.88 -4.55
CA HIS A 52 6.74 3.53 -4.86
C HIS A 52 7.58 2.90 -6.00
N SER A 53 7.86 1.61 -5.87
CA SER A 53 8.57 0.82 -6.87
C SER A 53 7.96 -0.57 -6.99
N ASP A 54 7.41 -0.87 -8.16
CA ASP A 54 6.92 -2.21 -8.53
C ASP A 54 8.01 -3.28 -8.36
N ALA A 55 9.27 -2.90 -8.58
CA ALA A 55 10.39 -3.82 -8.46
C ALA A 55 10.69 -4.18 -7.00
N GLN A 56 10.44 -3.24 -6.08
CA GLN A 56 10.76 -3.40 -4.66
C GLN A 56 9.56 -3.84 -3.81
N TYR A 57 8.33 -3.80 -4.34
CA TYR A 57 7.09 -4.06 -3.59
C TYR A 57 7.05 -3.32 -2.25
N ASN A 58 7.50 -2.06 -2.27
CA ASN A 58 7.63 -1.22 -1.08
C ASN A 58 6.29 -0.59 -0.66
N SER A 59 5.20 -1.35 -0.72
CA SER A 59 3.87 -0.96 -0.24
C SER A 59 3.19 -2.20 0.34
N ARG A 60 2.40 -2.04 1.41
CA ARG A 60 1.64 -3.15 2.02
C ARG A 60 0.51 -3.61 1.13
N LEU A 61 -0.21 -2.64 0.59
CA LEU A 61 -1.39 -2.82 -0.23
C LEU A 61 -1.44 -1.67 -1.23
N TRP A 62 -1.72 -1.96 -2.49
CA TRP A 62 -1.90 -0.91 -3.48
C TRP A 62 -2.84 -1.34 -4.60
N SER A 63 -3.43 -0.35 -5.25
CA SER A 63 -4.18 -0.51 -6.48
C SER A 63 -3.60 0.37 -7.59
N ARG A 64 -3.77 -0.09 -8.83
CA ARG A 64 -3.46 0.69 -10.02
C ARG A 64 -4.56 0.52 -11.05
N VAL A 65 -5.06 1.64 -11.56
CA VAL A 65 -6.04 1.70 -12.64
C VAL A 65 -5.41 2.45 -13.80
N THR A 66 -5.32 1.78 -14.95
CA THR A 66 -4.75 2.32 -16.18
C THR A 66 -5.83 2.30 -17.26
N VAL A 67 -6.20 3.46 -17.78
CA VAL A 67 -7.28 3.62 -18.76
C VAL A 67 -6.79 4.38 -19.98
N GLN A 68 -7.10 3.85 -21.17
CA GLN A 68 -6.93 4.60 -22.42
C GLN A 68 -8.04 5.65 -22.55
N ALA A 69 -7.66 6.91 -22.75
CA ALA A 69 -8.59 8.03 -22.73
C ALA A 69 -9.71 7.93 -23.78
N ASP A 70 -9.43 7.32 -24.94
CA ASP A 70 -10.41 7.11 -26.02
C ASP A 70 -11.48 6.05 -25.69
N LYS A 71 -11.24 5.21 -24.66
CA LYS A 71 -12.15 4.15 -24.20
C LYS A 71 -13.09 4.58 -23.08
N ILE A 72 -12.96 5.79 -22.55
CA ILE A 72 -13.88 6.31 -21.53
C ILE A 72 -15.29 6.43 -22.15
N GLY A 73 -16.29 5.93 -21.41
CA GLY A 73 -17.67 5.75 -21.86
C GLY A 73 -17.94 4.41 -22.55
N SER A 74 -16.91 3.59 -22.77
CA SER A 74 -17.01 2.27 -23.40
C SER A 74 -16.04 1.25 -22.80
N LEU A 75 -15.70 1.42 -21.52
CA LEU A 75 -14.80 0.50 -20.83
C LEU A 75 -15.45 -0.89 -20.73
N PRO A 76 -14.68 -1.95 -20.99
CA PRO A 76 -15.15 -3.32 -20.86
C PRO A 76 -15.38 -3.68 -19.38
N GLN A 77 -16.29 -4.63 -19.14
CA GLN A 77 -16.46 -5.20 -17.81
C GLN A 77 -15.20 -5.97 -17.40
N PRO A 78 -14.76 -5.88 -16.13
CA PRO A 78 -13.63 -6.63 -15.62
C PRO A 78 -13.87 -8.13 -15.78
N VAL A 79 -12.92 -8.84 -16.40
CA VAL A 79 -12.88 -10.30 -16.33
C VAL A 79 -11.88 -10.63 -15.24
N GLN A 80 -12.39 -11.16 -14.12
CA GLN A 80 -11.56 -11.39 -12.95
C GLN A 80 -10.57 -12.53 -13.21
N GLY A 81 -9.28 -12.22 -12.99
CA GLY A 81 -8.22 -13.21 -12.89
C GLY A 81 -7.43 -13.02 -11.60
N SER A 82 -7.13 -14.13 -10.91
CA SER A 82 -6.15 -14.14 -9.83
C SER A 82 -4.76 -14.34 -10.44
N ARG A 83 -3.78 -13.53 -10.01
CA ARG A 83 -2.37 -13.72 -10.39
C ARG A 83 -1.50 -13.76 -9.14
N SER A 84 -0.67 -14.79 -9.03
CA SER A 84 0.46 -14.82 -8.11
C SER A 84 1.73 -14.52 -8.89
N MET A 85 2.55 -13.57 -8.41
CA MET A 85 3.90 -13.37 -8.94
C MET A 85 4.93 -13.82 -7.90
N LEU A 86 5.69 -14.85 -8.24
CA LEU A 86 6.91 -15.24 -7.53
C LEU A 86 8.02 -14.23 -7.86
N ARG A 87 8.73 -13.74 -6.83
CA ARG A 87 9.98 -12.99 -7.04
C ARG A 87 11.03 -13.31 -6.00
N SER A 88 12.29 -13.15 -6.38
CA SER A 88 13.42 -13.09 -5.45
C SER A 88 13.65 -11.64 -5.00
N TYR A 89 13.53 -11.42 -3.70
CA TYR A 89 14.03 -10.27 -2.97
C TYR A 89 15.44 -10.59 -2.48
N LYS A 90 16.40 -9.68 -2.68
CA LYS A 90 17.68 -9.73 -1.95
C LYS A 90 17.64 -8.66 -0.87
N ASP A 91 17.79 -9.07 0.38
CA ASP A 91 17.93 -8.11 1.47
C ASP A 91 19.30 -7.40 1.42
N ARG A 92 19.53 -6.44 2.32
CA ARG A 92 20.83 -5.73 2.39
C ARG A 92 22.00 -6.63 2.80
N SER A 93 21.73 -7.81 3.35
CA SER A 93 22.76 -8.82 3.64
C SER A 93 23.10 -9.68 2.40
N GLY A 94 22.34 -9.53 1.31
CA GLY A 94 22.48 -10.32 0.10
C GLY A 94 21.70 -11.63 0.13
N ALA A 95 20.97 -11.92 1.21
CA ALA A 95 20.14 -13.12 1.32
C ALA A 95 18.95 -13.02 0.36
N SER A 96 18.82 -14.03 -0.51
CA SER A 96 17.72 -14.12 -1.47
C SER A 96 16.51 -14.77 -0.80
N LEU A 97 15.50 -13.97 -0.43
CA LEU A 97 14.18 -14.45 -0.05
C LEU A 97 13.33 -14.55 -1.32
N VAL A 98 12.72 -15.71 -1.58
CA VAL A 98 11.72 -15.81 -2.65
C VAL A 98 10.37 -15.53 -2.03
N ASP A 99 9.79 -14.38 -2.37
CA ASP A 99 8.52 -13.93 -1.85
C ASP A 99 7.47 -13.87 -2.95
N LEU A 100 6.25 -14.25 -2.57
CA LEU A 100 5.07 -14.21 -3.43
C LEU A 100 4.38 -12.88 -3.23
N ALA A 101 4.25 -12.03 -4.24
CA ALA A 101 3.23 -10.99 -4.22
C ALA A 101 1.90 -11.61 -4.68
N ALA A 102 0.82 -11.32 -3.96
CA ALA A 102 -0.52 -11.80 -4.30
C ALA A 102 -1.34 -10.65 -4.90
N GLY A 103 -1.90 -10.85 -6.08
CA GLY A 103 -2.64 -9.81 -6.78
C GLY A 103 -3.91 -10.29 -7.47
N LEU A 104 -4.86 -9.37 -7.60
CA LEU A 104 -5.98 -9.51 -8.53
C LEU A 104 -5.68 -8.59 -9.72
N VAL A 105 -5.75 -9.13 -10.93
CA VAL A 105 -5.52 -8.38 -12.15
C VAL A 105 -6.69 -8.61 -13.09
N SER A 106 -7.35 -7.52 -13.47
CA SER A 106 -8.30 -7.49 -14.56
C SER A 106 -7.69 -6.67 -15.69
N GLU A 107 -7.38 -7.31 -16.80
CA GLU A 107 -6.79 -6.67 -17.97
C GLU A 107 -7.70 -6.89 -19.17
N GLN A 108 -8.11 -5.80 -19.80
CA GLN A 108 -9.01 -5.75 -20.94
C GLN A 108 -8.54 -4.68 -21.93
N PRO A 109 -9.00 -4.69 -23.19
CA PRO A 109 -8.61 -3.68 -24.18
C PRO A 109 -8.87 -2.25 -23.67
N GLY A 110 -7.79 -1.52 -23.41
CA GLY A 110 -7.80 -0.13 -22.96
C GLY A 110 -8.17 0.11 -21.49
N CYS A 111 -8.27 -0.95 -20.67
CA CYS A 111 -8.42 -0.83 -19.23
C CYS A 111 -7.66 -1.95 -18.51
N LYS A 112 -6.79 -1.58 -17.58
CA LYS A 112 -6.10 -2.51 -16.68
C LYS A 112 -6.33 -2.07 -15.24
N ILE A 113 -6.78 -2.99 -14.40
CA ILE A 113 -7.00 -2.77 -12.98
C ILE A 113 -6.23 -3.83 -12.22
N GLU A 114 -5.42 -3.39 -11.27
CA GLU A 114 -4.54 -4.24 -10.48
C GLU A 114 -4.73 -3.91 -9.01
N THR A 115 -4.78 -4.93 -8.15
CA THR A 115 -4.63 -4.81 -6.70
C THR A 115 -3.58 -5.79 -6.24
N TRP A 116 -2.70 -5.37 -5.34
CA TRP A 116 -1.55 -6.15 -4.94
C TRP A 116 -1.26 -5.97 -3.45
N VAL A 117 -0.83 -7.07 -2.83
CA VAL A 117 -0.32 -7.10 -1.47
C VAL A 117 1.19 -7.35 -1.52
N GLY A 118 1.96 -6.47 -0.87
CA GLY A 118 3.39 -6.64 -0.70
C GLY A 118 3.74 -7.64 0.40
N PRO A 119 4.98 -8.18 0.39
CA PRO A 119 5.44 -9.08 1.44
C PRO A 119 5.54 -8.36 2.79
N SER A 120 5.33 -9.12 3.85
CA SER A 120 5.61 -8.70 5.23
C SER A 120 6.81 -9.47 5.74
N TYR A 121 7.66 -8.78 6.50
CA TYR A 121 8.82 -9.38 7.14
C TYR A 121 8.70 -9.20 8.64
N ARG A 122 9.02 -10.26 9.37
CA ARG A 122 9.14 -10.26 10.82
C ARG A 122 10.52 -10.78 11.18
N ARG A 123 11.16 -10.18 12.17
CA ARG A 123 12.34 -10.75 12.81
C ARG A 123 12.09 -11.01 14.27
N THR A 124 12.59 -12.14 14.74
CA THR A 124 12.42 -12.61 16.11
C THR A 124 13.78 -12.91 16.73
N ARG A 125 13.97 -12.58 18.00
CA ARG A 125 15.11 -13.06 18.81
C ARG A 125 14.66 -13.36 20.22
N SER A 126 15.39 -14.23 20.90
CA SER A 126 15.16 -14.58 22.30
C SER A 126 16.41 -14.36 23.15
N ALA A 127 16.21 -14.08 24.44
CA ALA A 127 17.28 -14.01 25.40
C ALA A 127 17.88 -15.42 25.58
N LYS A 128 19.19 -15.52 25.46
CA LYS A 128 19.98 -16.74 25.62
C LYS A 128 20.20 -17.05 27.09
N SER A 129 20.52 -16.03 27.89
CA SER A 129 20.74 -16.15 29.33
C SER A 129 20.52 -14.81 30.03
N VAL A 130 20.18 -14.87 31.32
CA VAL A 130 20.11 -13.72 32.21
C VAL A 130 21.46 -13.61 32.91
N VAL A 131 22.32 -12.70 32.46
CA VAL A 131 23.65 -12.51 33.05
C VAL A 131 23.53 -11.51 34.20
N GLY A 132 23.56 -12.03 35.42
CA GLY A 132 23.59 -11.25 36.66
C GLY A 132 23.07 -12.03 37.86
N VAL A 133 23.89 -12.19 38.89
CA VAL A 133 23.42 -12.63 40.22
C VAL A 133 23.02 -11.37 40.99
N PRO A 134 21.80 -11.27 41.56
CA PRO A 134 21.45 -10.15 42.42
C PRO A 134 22.25 -10.26 43.71
N VAL A 135 23.41 -9.60 43.79
CA VAL A 135 24.22 -9.54 45.00
C VAL A 135 24.20 -8.11 45.53
N GLY A 136 23.21 -7.84 46.39
CA GLY A 136 23.14 -6.64 47.21
C GLY A 136 22.66 -5.35 46.51
N PRO A 137 22.14 -4.38 47.27
CA PRO A 137 21.89 -3.04 46.78
C PRO A 137 23.21 -2.32 46.40
N PRO A 138 23.24 -1.55 45.29
CA PRO A 138 22.15 -1.34 44.34
C PRO A 138 22.01 -2.51 43.37
N ALA A 139 20.77 -2.90 43.06
CA ALA A 139 20.46 -4.02 42.17
C ALA A 139 21.26 -3.90 40.86
N ALA A 140 22.18 -4.84 40.64
CA ALA A 140 22.96 -4.89 39.42
C ALA A 140 22.03 -4.93 38.21
N ALA A 141 22.32 -4.12 37.19
CA ALA A 141 21.57 -4.12 35.94
C ALA A 141 21.65 -5.53 35.32
N VAL A 142 20.50 -6.20 35.27
CA VAL A 142 20.37 -7.49 34.57
C VAL A 142 20.72 -7.26 33.11
N THR A 143 21.80 -7.88 32.64
CA THR A 143 22.18 -7.83 31.23
C THR A 143 21.69 -9.09 30.54
N LEU A 144 20.92 -8.93 29.46
CA LEU A 144 20.46 -10.05 28.65
C LEU A 144 21.47 -10.30 27.52
N GLU A 145 21.97 -11.53 27.45
CA GLU A 145 22.63 -12.02 26.24
C GLU A 145 21.55 -12.49 25.26
N TRP A 146 21.64 -12.09 23.98
CA TRP A 146 20.60 -12.36 22.98
C TRP A 146 21.07 -13.35 21.91
N ASN A 147 20.15 -14.22 21.47
CA ASN A 147 20.34 -14.97 20.23
C ASN A 147 20.31 -14.02 19.01
N PRO A 148 20.95 -14.40 17.89
CA PRO A 148 20.84 -13.67 16.63
C PRO A 148 19.37 -13.54 16.18
N TRP A 149 19.09 -12.49 15.40
CA TRP A 149 17.78 -12.33 14.77
C TRP A 149 17.53 -13.42 13.72
N VAL A 150 16.35 -14.02 13.78
CA VAL A 150 15.81 -14.89 12.74
C VAL A 150 14.77 -14.10 11.96
N VAL A 151 14.90 -14.05 10.63
CA VAL A 151 13.99 -13.32 9.74
C VAL A 151 13.05 -14.30 9.04
N GLU A 152 11.76 -13.97 9.05
CA GLU A 152 10.71 -14.67 8.32
C GLU A 152 10.02 -13.71 7.34
N SER A 153 9.57 -14.22 6.20
CA SER A 153 8.71 -13.51 5.25
C SER A 153 7.38 -14.23 5.06
N LYS A 154 6.29 -13.46 4.94
CA LYS A 154 4.96 -13.95 4.60
C LYS A 154 4.21 -12.90 3.80
N THR A 155 3.34 -13.33 2.90
CA THR A 155 2.44 -12.43 2.18
C THR A 155 1.02 -12.62 2.65
N ALA A 156 0.34 -11.51 2.90
CA ALA A 156 -1.06 -11.55 3.28
C ALA A 156 -1.93 -12.06 2.13
N SER A 157 -3.03 -12.72 2.47
CA SER A 157 -4.10 -12.96 1.51
C SER A 157 -4.64 -11.62 1.02
N ASN A 158 -4.71 -11.45 -0.30
CA ASN A 158 -5.39 -10.32 -0.90
C ASN A 158 -6.91 -10.51 -0.72
N LYS A 159 -7.52 -9.70 0.15
CA LYS A 159 -8.96 -9.72 0.43
C LYS A 159 -9.74 -8.64 -0.34
N SER A 160 -9.09 -8.01 -1.32
CA SER A 160 -9.72 -7.00 -2.19
C SER A 160 -10.89 -7.60 -2.95
N LYS A 161 -11.95 -6.81 -3.16
CA LYS A 161 -13.07 -7.23 -4.00
C LYS A 161 -12.73 -7.04 -5.48
N PRO A 162 -13.39 -7.78 -6.39
CA PRO A 162 -13.28 -7.52 -7.81
C PRO A 162 -13.73 -6.08 -8.10
N PRO A 163 -13.00 -5.31 -8.91
CA PRO A 163 -13.41 -3.96 -9.26
C PRO A 163 -14.71 -3.99 -10.07
N VAL A 164 -15.50 -2.93 -9.98
CA VAL A 164 -16.75 -2.78 -10.74
C VAL A 164 -16.61 -1.61 -11.71
N VAL A 165 -16.82 -1.86 -13.01
CA VAL A 165 -16.77 -0.82 -14.05
C VAL A 165 -18.18 -0.52 -14.52
N LYS A 166 -18.53 0.75 -14.67
CA LYS A 166 -19.81 1.17 -15.25
C LYS A 166 -19.57 2.28 -16.27
N ASN A 167 -20.21 2.19 -17.42
CA ASN A 167 -20.27 3.30 -18.37
C ASN A 167 -21.58 4.03 -18.12
N VAL A 168 -21.49 5.26 -17.60
CA VAL A 168 -22.66 6.08 -17.24
C VAL A 168 -23.32 6.62 -18.51
N ASP A 169 -22.48 7.05 -19.45
CA ASP A 169 -22.87 7.51 -20.78
C ASP A 169 -21.71 7.29 -21.76
N SER A 170 -21.82 7.82 -22.97
CA SER A 170 -20.79 7.66 -24.02
C SER A 170 -19.47 8.39 -23.76
N VAL A 171 -19.39 9.23 -22.73
CA VAL A 171 -18.20 10.04 -22.39
C VAL A 171 -17.77 9.90 -20.93
N THR A 172 -18.50 9.14 -20.11
CA THR A 172 -18.26 8.98 -18.67
C THR A 172 -18.24 7.51 -18.27
N SER A 173 -17.19 7.13 -17.54
CA SER A 173 -17.09 5.83 -16.88
C SER A 173 -16.79 5.99 -15.40
N THR A 174 -17.25 5.03 -14.59
CA THR A 174 -16.87 4.89 -13.18
C THR A 174 -16.21 3.55 -12.94
N ILE A 175 -15.26 3.51 -12.01
CA ILE A 175 -14.56 2.31 -11.57
C ILE A 175 -14.54 2.32 -10.03
N ASP A 176 -15.21 1.36 -9.43
CA ASP A 176 -15.23 1.16 -7.97
C ASP A 176 -14.12 0.14 -7.61
N VAL A 177 -13.25 0.50 -6.67
CA VAL A 177 -12.11 -0.31 -6.21
C VAL A 177 -12.15 -0.43 -4.69
N GLU A 178 -12.09 -1.65 -4.18
CA GLU A 178 -12.01 -1.93 -2.73
C GLU A 178 -10.81 -2.84 -2.46
N CYS A 179 -9.89 -2.39 -1.62
CA CYS A 179 -8.67 -3.10 -1.27
C CYS A 179 -8.61 -3.44 0.22
N ALA A 180 -8.17 -4.65 0.53
CA ALA A 180 -8.07 -5.14 1.92
C ALA A 180 -6.96 -6.18 2.09
N ALA A 181 -6.14 -6.05 3.14
CA ALA A 181 -5.15 -7.07 3.53
C ALA A 181 -4.78 -7.00 5.01
N ALA A 182 -4.66 -8.14 5.70
CA ALA A 182 -4.27 -8.24 7.11
C ALA A 182 -2.79 -8.60 7.29
N TYR A 183 -2.20 -8.24 8.43
CA TYR A 183 -0.82 -8.61 8.74
C TYR A 183 -0.67 -10.14 8.90
N PRO A 184 0.17 -10.84 8.09
CA PRO A 184 0.12 -12.31 7.98
C PRO A 184 0.79 -13.07 9.12
N PHE A 185 1.41 -12.37 10.07
CA PHE A 185 2.06 -12.99 11.23
C PHE A 185 1.15 -13.03 12.47
N VAL A 186 -0.01 -12.38 12.43
CA VAL A 186 -0.98 -12.32 13.52
C VAL A 186 -2.36 -12.67 12.95
N GLU A 187 -2.90 -13.83 13.34
CA GLU A 187 -4.13 -14.40 12.76
C GLU A 187 -5.35 -13.47 12.85
N LEU A 188 -5.46 -12.72 13.95
CA LEU A 188 -6.56 -11.79 14.22
C LEU A 188 -6.17 -10.33 13.95
N ALA A 189 -5.12 -10.08 13.16
CA ALA A 189 -4.79 -8.73 12.76
C ALA A 189 -5.94 -8.12 11.95
N PRO A 190 -6.40 -6.90 12.29
CA PRO A 190 -7.32 -6.17 11.44
C PRO A 190 -6.68 -5.91 10.07
N ASN A 191 -7.52 -5.73 9.05
CA ASN A 191 -7.03 -5.39 7.72
C ASN A 191 -6.52 -3.94 7.69
N ILE A 192 -5.65 -3.66 6.73
CA ILE A 192 -5.50 -2.35 6.13
C ILE A 192 -6.49 -2.30 4.98
N ASP A 193 -7.44 -1.37 5.05
CA ASP A 193 -8.49 -1.19 4.07
C ASP A 193 -8.43 0.21 3.44
N PHE A 194 -8.76 0.27 2.15
CA PHE A 194 -9.15 1.49 1.45
C PHE A 194 -10.08 1.17 0.29
N ASP A 195 -10.95 2.12 -0.03
CA ASP A 195 -11.84 2.05 -1.17
C ASP A 195 -11.91 3.41 -1.87
N TYR A 196 -12.22 3.38 -3.16
CA TYR A 196 -12.52 4.58 -3.91
C TYR A 196 -13.35 4.29 -5.14
N LYS A 197 -14.13 5.30 -5.52
CA LYS A 197 -14.80 5.43 -6.79
C LYS A 197 -14.06 6.43 -7.65
N LEU A 198 -13.49 5.93 -8.74
CA LEU A 198 -12.90 6.72 -9.81
C LEU A 198 -13.98 7.08 -10.83
N THR A 199 -14.18 8.36 -11.09
CA THR A 199 -15.03 8.86 -12.18
C THR A 199 -14.16 9.55 -13.23
N LEU A 200 -14.29 9.10 -14.48
CA LEU A 200 -13.57 9.63 -15.63
C LEU A 200 -14.59 10.21 -16.62
N SER A 201 -14.47 11.50 -16.95
CA SER A 201 -15.35 12.15 -17.92
C SER A 201 -14.55 12.88 -19.00
N ARG A 202 -14.77 12.54 -20.26
CA ARG A 202 -14.16 13.27 -21.39
C ARG A 202 -14.80 14.66 -21.51
N ARG A 203 -13.98 15.71 -21.54
CA ARG A 203 -14.40 17.12 -21.66
C ARG A 203 -13.84 17.74 -22.94
N GLY A 204 -14.03 17.03 -24.05
CA GLY A 204 -13.50 17.38 -25.37
C GLY A 204 -12.39 16.44 -25.86
N PRO A 205 -11.74 16.76 -27.00
CA PRO A 205 -10.80 15.85 -27.67
C PRO A 205 -9.51 15.59 -26.89
N SER A 206 -9.07 16.54 -26.06
CA SER A 206 -7.76 16.51 -25.40
C SER A 206 -7.82 16.65 -23.88
N ARG A 207 -9.01 16.51 -23.27
CA ARG A 207 -9.23 16.74 -21.84
C ARG A 207 -10.07 15.67 -21.20
N VAL A 208 -9.62 15.16 -20.07
CA VAL A 208 -10.37 14.24 -19.22
C VAL A 208 -10.43 14.83 -17.82
N HIS A 209 -11.64 14.95 -17.28
CA HIS A 209 -11.86 15.23 -15.88
C HIS A 209 -11.79 13.92 -15.10
N VAL A 210 -11.02 13.92 -14.03
CA VAL A 210 -10.82 12.78 -13.13
C VAL A 210 -11.29 13.19 -11.74
N SER A 211 -12.17 12.41 -11.14
CA SER A 211 -12.60 12.55 -9.76
C SER A 211 -12.36 11.24 -9.03
N VAL A 212 -11.76 11.29 -7.85
CA VAL A 212 -11.58 10.14 -6.97
C VAL A 212 -12.22 10.49 -5.64
N ASP A 213 -13.31 9.79 -5.33
CA ASP A 213 -14.03 9.88 -4.05
C ASP A 213 -13.79 8.57 -3.32
N GLY A 214 -13.27 8.61 -2.10
CA GLY A 214 -12.92 7.38 -1.40
C GLY A 214 -12.66 7.56 0.08
N SER A 215 -12.33 6.43 0.71
CA SER A 215 -12.05 6.37 2.13
C SER A 215 -10.91 5.38 2.41
N HIS A 216 -10.23 5.57 3.53
CA HIS A 216 -9.21 4.64 3.99
C HIS A 216 -9.16 4.58 5.52
N ASN A 217 -8.59 3.51 6.08
CA ASN A 217 -8.32 3.46 7.52
C ASN A 217 -7.33 4.56 7.94
N ARG A 218 -7.29 4.91 9.23
CA ARG A 218 -6.40 5.97 9.73
C ARG A 218 -4.94 5.56 9.93
N PHE A 219 -4.59 4.32 9.62
CA PHE A 219 -3.23 3.79 9.61
C PHE A 219 -3.11 2.78 8.45
N PRO A 220 -1.99 2.69 7.71
CA PRO A 220 -0.71 3.37 7.90
C PRO A 220 -0.66 4.71 7.12
N PHE A 221 0.39 4.95 6.33
CA PHE A 221 0.47 6.06 5.40
C PHE A 221 -0.25 5.70 4.10
N TYR A 222 -0.90 6.68 3.49
CA TYR A 222 -1.61 6.51 2.22
C TYR A 222 -1.20 7.57 1.20
N GLU A 223 -1.11 7.19 -0.07
CA GLU A 223 -0.84 8.16 -1.15
C GLU A 223 -1.63 7.87 -2.42
N LEU A 224 -2.27 8.90 -2.98
CA LEU A 224 -2.91 8.84 -4.29
C LEU A 224 -2.07 9.61 -5.29
N LEU A 225 -1.68 8.95 -6.37
CA LEU A 225 -1.02 9.53 -7.53
C LEU A 225 -1.94 9.46 -8.75
N ILE A 226 -2.06 10.57 -9.49
CA ILE A 226 -2.73 10.59 -10.80
C ILE A 226 -1.68 10.97 -11.84
N CYS A 227 -1.46 10.10 -12.81
CA CYS A 227 -0.38 10.20 -13.79
C CYS A 227 0.97 10.50 -13.12
N ARG A 228 1.28 9.75 -12.06
CA ARG A 228 2.50 9.87 -11.22
C ARG A 228 2.67 11.20 -10.48
N THR A 229 1.68 12.08 -10.52
CA THR A 229 1.67 13.32 -9.75
C THR A 229 0.93 13.08 -8.44
N PRO A 230 1.46 13.49 -7.27
CA PRO A 230 0.79 13.28 -5.99
C PRO A 230 -0.40 14.23 -5.81
N PHE A 231 -1.54 13.67 -5.38
CA PHE A 231 -2.77 14.42 -5.09
C PHE A 231 -3.25 14.24 -3.64
N LEU A 232 -3.02 13.06 -3.05
CA LEU A 232 -3.27 12.79 -1.65
C LEU A 232 -2.00 12.23 -1.01
N GLN A 233 -1.66 12.74 0.16
CA GLN A 233 -0.64 12.18 1.05
C GLN A 233 -1.19 12.24 2.46
N TYR A 234 -1.44 11.09 3.06
CA TYR A 234 -1.94 10.98 4.41
C TYR A 234 -0.86 10.41 5.33
N GLU A 235 -0.58 11.13 6.41
CA GLU A 235 0.31 10.73 7.49
C GLU A 235 -0.55 10.37 8.71
N PRO A 236 -0.46 9.13 9.23
CA PRO A 236 -1.21 8.71 10.41
C PRO A 236 -0.75 9.47 11.64
N SER A 237 -1.68 9.84 12.52
CA SER A 237 -1.35 10.43 13.82
C SER A 237 -0.81 9.41 14.83
N SER A 238 -1.03 8.12 14.57
CA SER A 238 -0.56 7.01 15.41
C SER A 238 0.78 6.48 14.93
N SER A 239 1.66 6.11 15.87
CA SER A 239 2.94 5.46 15.57
C SER A 239 2.79 3.98 15.16
N GLY A 240 1.60 3.39 15.37
CA GLY A 240 1.33 1.99 15.05
C GLY A 240 -0.15 1.69 14.84
N PRO A 241 -0.47 0.49 14.33
CA PRO A 241 -1.84 0.02 14.17
C PRO A 241 -2.51 -0.24 15.52
N SER A 242 -3.82 -0.05 15.55
CA SER A 242 -4.72 -0.38 16.66
C SER A 242 -6.08 -0.80 16.10
N LEU A 243 -6.89 -1.50 16.90
CA LEU A 243 -8.26 -1.86 16.49
C LEU A 243 -9.09 -0.63 16.09
N VAL A 244 -8.82 0.51 16.72
CA VAL A 244 -9.53 1.76 16.44
C VAL A 244 -9.12 2.34 15.09
N ASN A 245 -7.82 2.43 14.78
CA ASN A 245 -7.35 3.09 13.56
C ASN A 245 -7.33 2.19 12.32
N LEU A 246 -7.48 0.87 12.47
CA LEU A 246 -7.62 -0.10 11.38
C LEU A 246 -9.04 -0.67 11.22
N GLY A 247 -9.94 -0.48 12.20
CA GLY A 247 -11.30 -1.04 12.13
C GLY A 247 -12.40 0.02 12.14
N VAL A 248 -12.37 0.91 13.12
CA VAL A 248 -13.50 1.80 13.40
C VAL A 248 -13.36 3.16 12.74
N MET A 249 -12.14 3.70 12.67
CA MET A 249 -11.90 5.05 12.18
C MET A 249 -11.45 5.04 10.73
N TRP A 250 -12.27 5.70 9.91
CA TRP A 250 -12.00 5.97 8.51
C TRP A 250 -11.68 7.45 8.30
N LYS A 251 -11.05 7.73 7.16
CA LYS A 251 -10.78 9.07 6.67
C LYS A 251 -11.23 9.13 5.22
N ASP A 252 -12.22 9.97 4.96
CA ASP A 252 -12.71 10.24 3.62
C ASP A 252 -11.83 11.27 2.92
N PHE A 253 -11.81 11.20 1.59
CA PHE A 253 -11.13 12.15 0.73
C PHE A 253 -11.86 12.30 -0.61
N VAL A 254 -11.76 13.49 -1.19
CA VAL A 254 -12.17 13.75 -2.57
C VAL A 254 -11.07 14.50 -3.30
N VAL A 255 -10.66 13.97 -4.44
CA VAL A 255 -9.61 14.52 -5.30
C VAL A 255 -10.15 14.73 -6.70
N GLU A 256 -9.98 15.94 -7.23
CA GLU A 256 -10.29 16.26 -8.62
C GLU A 256 -9.04 16.70 -9.39
N ALA A 257 -8.96 16.31 -10.66
CA ALA A 257 -7.90 16.66 -11.58
C ALA A 257 -8.40 16.81 -13.02
N VAL A 258 -7.78 17.71 -13.78
CA VAL A 258 -7.98 17.78 -15.24
C VAL A 258 -6.72 17.27 -15.94
N ILE A 259 -6.87 16.18 -16.68
CA ILE A 259 -5.80 15.56 -17.45
C ILE A 259 -5.84 16.08 -18.88
N ARG A 260 -4.70 16.60 -19.35
CA ARG A 260 -4.50 16.92 -20.77
C ARG A 260 -3.91 15.71 -21.47
N THR A 261 -4.48 15.32 -22.60
CA THR A 261 -4.10 14.11 -23.35
C THR A 261 -3.29 14.39 -24.62
N GLU A 262 -2.68 15.58 -24.70
CA GLU A 262 -1.90 16.01 -25.86
C GLU A 262 -0.62 15.15 -26.03
N LYS A 263 -0.29 14.78 -27.27
CA LYS A 263 0.96 14.09 -27.66
C LYS A 263 1.29 12.79 -26.89
N GLY A 264 0.28 12.04 -26.46
CA GLY A 264 0.45 10.68 -25.93
C GLY A 264 0.97 10.59 -24.48
N ALA A 265 1.20 11.72 -23.81
CA ALA A 265 1.53 11.77 -22.40
C ALA A 265 0.40 12.48 -21.64
N ALA A 266 -0.27 11.76 -20.74
CA ALA A 266 -1.21 12.36 -19.82
C ALA A 266 -0.44 13.13 -18.74
N SER A 267 -0.70 14.43 -18.61
CA SER A 267 -0.23 15.22 -17.47
C SER A 267 -1.43 15.77 -16.70
N ALA A 268 -1.33 15.72 -15.37
CA ALA A 268 -2.35 16.28 -14.51
C ALA A 268 -2.12 17.78 -14.33
N SER A 269 -3.14 18.59 -14.58
CA SER A 269 -3.14 20.04 -14.35
C SER A 269 -4.32 20.40 -13.46
N ASP A 270 -4.10 21.38 -12.57
CA ASP A 270 -5.09 21.92 -11.63
C ASP A 270 -5.66 20.87 -10.65
N ALA A 271 -5.00 20.74 -9.50
CA ALA A 271 -5.45 19.90 -8.40
C ALA A 271 -6.24 20.72 -7.38
N ARG A 272 -7.41 20.23 -6.98
CA ARG A 272 -8.07 20.65 -5.74
C ARG A 272 -8.38 19.41 -4.91
N ALA A 273 -7.78 19.33 -3.73
CA ALA A 273 -8.28 18.47 -2.68
C ALA A 273 -9.52 19.16 -2.08
N ALA A 274 -10.70 18.60 -2.29
CA ALA A 274 -11.87 19.00 -1.53
C ALA A 274 -11.72 18.37 -0.13
N ARG A 275 -11.65 19.23 0.89
CA ARG A 275 -11.37 18.85 2.29
C ARG A 275 -12.49 18.04 2.92
#